data_AF-A0A7C4EPU0-F1
#
_entry.id   AF-A0A7C4EPU0-F1
#
_cell.length_a   1.000
_cell.length_b   1.000
_cell.length_c   1.000
_cell.angle_alpha   90.00
_cell.angle_beta   90.00
_cell.angle_gamma   90.00
#
_symmetry.space_group_name_H-M   'P 1'
#
loop_
_entity.id
_entity.type
_entity.pdbx_description
1 polymer ?
#
loop_
_entity_poly.entity_id
_entity_poly.type
_entity_poly.pdbx_seq_one_letter_code
_entity_poly.pdbx_strand_id
1 'polypeptide(L)'
;MNSRWMKTVFIFSLAGNCMVAGALTYKYVYAPPEPSAVRDHWRPYHHGDRFEFGMRRGMQDKIAPERQKIQQAREKIVELLRQDNPDREQVYREISTIAASQAAIQRIVMDQLMQNLQTLSPEQKAAYLDRMKNPLFWHSAFGKGRGRGRGRDFSDAPFSPQPNMPPP
;
A
#
# COMPACT_ATOMS: atom_id res chain seq x y z
N MET A 1 8.15 61.60 -5.56
CA MET A 1 8.30 60.39 -4.71
C MET A 1 9.50 59.59 -5.19
N ASN A 2 10.46 59.29 -4.30
CA ASN A 2 11.73 58.68 -4.69
C ASN A 2 11.53 57.22 -5.11
N SER A 3 11.83 56.91 -6.38
CA SER A 3 11.80 55.56 -6.97
C SER A 3 12.56 54.52 -6.15
N ARG A 4 13.63 54.95 -5.45
CA ARG A 4 14.41 54.09 -4.55
C ARG A 4 13.59 53.56 -3.38
N TRP A 5 12.70 54.37 -2.81
CA TRP A 5 11.90 53.98 -1.65
C TRP A 5 10.83 52.95 -2.01
N MET A 6 10.17 53.11 -3.16
CA MET A 6 9.24 52.09 -3.68
C MET A 6 9.91 50.74 -3.92
N LYS A 7 11.12 50.73 -4.50
CA LYS A 7 11.88 49.49 -4.74
C LYS A 7 12.20 48.78 -3.43
N THR A 8 12.61 49.52 -2.41
CA THR A 8 12.90 48.95 -1.08
C THR A 8 11.65 48.30 -0.48
N VAL A 9 10.50 48.99 -0.47
CA VAL A 9 9.25 48.45 0.06
C VAL A 9 8.81 47.18 -0.70
N PHE A 10 8.98 47.16 -2.02
CA PHE A 10 8.63 46.00 -2.83
C PHE A 10 9.50 44.77 -2.50
N ILE A 11 10.82 44.97 -2.35
CA ILE A 11 11.74 43.88 -2.00
C ILE A 11 11.40 43.27 -0.63
N PHE A 12 11.10 44.11 0.37
CA PHE A 12 10.72 43.62 1.70
C PHE A 12 9.37 42.88 1.69
N SER A 13 8.39 43.37 0.94
CA SER A 13 7.10 42.69 0.77
C SER A 13 7.26 41.33 0.10
N LEU A 14 8.09 41.25 -0.94
CA LEU A 14 8.35 39.99 -1.64
C LEU A 14 9.07 38.98 -0.73
N ALA A 15 10.08 39.41 0.01
CA ALA A 15 10.81 38.55 0.94
C ALA A 15 9.90 37.98 2.05
N GLY A 16 9.02 38.80 2.61
CA GLY A 16 8.04 38.36 3.61
C GLY A 16 7.07 37.31 3.09
N ASN A 17 6.53 37.52 1.88
CA ASN A 17 5.64 36.54 1.24
C ASN A 17 6.36 35.21 0.96
N CYS A 18 7.60 35.25 0.49
CA CYS A 18 8.39 34.03 0.27
C CYS A 18 8.67 33.28 1.58
N MET A 19 8.95 33.98 2.68
CA MET A 19 9.13 33.34 4.00
C MET A 19 7.86 32.63 4.50
N VAL A 20 6.69 33.27 4.37
CA VAL A 20 5.41 32.66 4.76
C VAL A 20 5.08 31.44 3.91
N ALA A 21 5.27 31.53 2.59
CA ALA A 21 5.07 30.41 1.68
C ALA A 21 6.03 29.23 2.00
N GLY A 22 7.30 29.53 2.29
CA GLY A 22 8.29 28.53 2.72
C GLY A 22 7.89 27.84 4.02
N ALA A 23 7.44 28.59 5.03
CA ALA A 23 7.01 28.05 6.32
C ALA A 23 5.79 27.13 6.20
N LEU A 24 4.80 27.51 5.38
CA LEU A 24 3.62 26.69 5.12
C LEU A 24 3.98 25.40 4.38
N THR A 25 4.85 25.49 3.37
CA THR A 25 5.31 24.31 2.61
C THR A 25 6.12 23.36 3.49
N TYR A 26 6.99 23.90 4.35
CA TYR A 26 7.76 23.10 5.30
C TYR A 26 6.86 22.36 6.29
N LYS A 27 5.82 23.03 6.83
CA LYS A 27 4.84 22.38 7.69
C LYS A 27 4.06 21.27 6.97
N TYR A 28 3.77 21.40 5.68
CA TYR A 28 3.03 20.38 4.94
C TYR A 28 3.90 19.20 4.47
N VAL A 29 5.17 19.45 4.15
CA VAL A 29 6.08 18.43 3.58
C VAL A 29 6.91 17.72 4.66
N TYR A 30 7.30 18.44 5.71
CA TYR A 30 8.28 17.94 6.70
C TYR A 30 7.75 17.85 8.12
N ALA A 31 6.57 18.41 8.46
CA ALA A 31 6.01 18.12 9.76
C ALA A 31 5.59 16.65 9.78
N PRO A 32 6.16 15.81 10.69
CA PRO A 32 5.61 14.49 10.90
C PRO A 32 4.12 14.67 11.25
N PRO A 33 3.21 13.87 10.66
CA PRO A 33 1.80 13.97 10.99
C PRO A 33 1.68 13.95 12.51
N GLU A 34 1.02 14.97 13.09
CA GLU A 34 0.74 14.95 14.53
C GLU A 34 0.18 13.57 14.84
N PRO A 35 0.73 12.86 15.83
CA PRO A 35 0.14 11.62 16.29
C PRO A 35 -1.23 11.99 16.82
N SER A 36 -2.24 11.89 15.95
CA SER A 36 -3.64 12.04 16.31
C SER A 36 -3.83 11.20 17.57
N ALA A 37 -4.32 11.83 18.64
CA ALA A 37 -4.54 11.23 19.95
C ALA A 37 -5.65 10.14 19.92
N VAL A 38 -5.65 9.27 18.92
CA VAL A 38 -6.42 8.03 18.82
C VAL A 38 -5.65 6.93 19.55
N ARG A 39 -5.18 7.20 20.78
CA ARG A 39 -4.41 6.22 21.56
C ARG A 39 -5.18 5.56 22.71
N ASP A 40 -6.38 6.03 23.06
CA ASP A 40 -7.06 5.54 24.28
C ASP A 40 -8.43 4.88 24.08
N HIS A 41 -8.81 4.45 22.87
CA HIS A 41 -10.07 3.70 22.67
C HIS A 41 -9.88 2.26 22.18
N TRP A 42 -8.65 1.76 22.13
CA TRP A 42 -8.40 0.32 22.06
C TRP A 42 -8.70 -0.31 23.42
N ARG A 43 -9.99 -0.35 23.80
CA ARG A 43 -10.46 -1.26 24.85
C ARG A 43 -9.96 -2.65 24.46
N PRO A 44 -9.19 -3.33 25.31
CA PRO A 44 -8.76 -4.68 25.04
C PRO A 44 -9.99 -5.59 25.17
N TYR A 45 -10.70 -5.80 24.07
CA TYR A 45 -11.76 -6.80 23.97
C TYR A 45 -11.10 -8.18 23.92
N HIS A 46 -10.61 -8.66 25.06
CA HIS A 46 -9.88 -9.91 25.24
C HIS A 46 -10.74 -11.20 25.13
N HIS A 47 -11.90 -11.16 24.48
CA HIS A 47 -12.78 -12.35 24.37
C HIS A 47 -13.05 -12.83 22.93
N GLY A 48 -12.41 -12.25 21.91
CA GLY A 48 -12.62 -12.63 20.50
C GLY A 48 -11.42 -13.15 19.72
N ASP A 49 -10.19 -12.99 20.21
CA ASP A 49 -8.98 -13.13 19.38
C ASP A 49 -8.79 -14.53 18.76
N ARG A 50 -9.15 -15.60 19.49
CA ARG A 50 -8.98 -16.97 18.98
C ARG A 50 -9.85 -17.28 17.77
N PHE A 51 -11.05 -16.68 17.68
CA PHE A 51 -11.94 -16.88 16.54
C PHE A 51 -11.36 -16.19 15.29
N GLU A 52 -10.82 -14.98 15.43
CA GLU A 52 -10.26 -14.24 14.31
C GLU A 52 -8.98 -14.87 13.74
N PHE A 53 -8.10 -15.44 14.56
CA PHE A 53 -6.81 -15.99 14.08
C PHE A 53 -6.96 -17.25 13.22
N GLY A 54 -7.84 -18.19 13.59
CA GLY A 54 -8.04 -19.44 12.83
C GLY A 54 -8.67 -19.20 11.46
N MET A 55 -9.67 -18.32 11.39
CA MET A 55 -10.38 -17.99 10.15
C MET A 55 -9.49 -17.26 9.14
N ARG A 56 -8.61 -16.38 9.62
CA ARG A 56 -7.65 -15.66 8.75
C ARG A 56 -6.71 -16.63 8.04
N ARG A 57 -6.25 -17.69 8.72
CA ARG A 57 -5.31 -18.65 8.13
C ARG A 57 -5.95 -19.45 7.00
N GLY A 58 -7.12 -20.04 7.24
CA GLY A 58 -7.84 -20.82 6.22
C GLY A 58 -8.23 -19.97 5.00
N MET A 59 -8.61 -18.71 5.21
CA MET A 59 -8.88 -17.79 4.10
C MET A 59 -7.60 -17.41 3.33
N GLN A 60 -6.48 -17.18 4.02
CA GLN A 60 -5.20 -16.90 3.37
C GLN A 60 -4.74 -18.05 2.49
N ASP A 61 -4.90 -19.30 2.95
CA ASP A 61 -4.54 -20.49 2.18
C ASP A 61 -5.38 -20.61 0.90
N LYS A 62 -6.68 -20.27 0.96
CA LYS A 62 -7.57 -20.23 -0.22
C LYS A 62 -7.23 -19.09 -1.19
N ILE A 63 -6.80 -17.93 -0.68
CA ILE A 63 -6.46 -16.75 -1.49
C ILE A 63 -5.06 -16.85 -2.11
N ALA A 64 -4.13 -17.56 -1.46
CA ALA A 64 -2.75 -17.73 -1.92
C ALA A 64 -2.60 -18.15 -3.40
N PRO A 65 -3.32 -19.18 -3.90
CA PRO A 65 -3.20 -19.58 -5.31
C PRO A 65 -3.66 -18.48 -6.28
N GLU A 66 -4.74 -17.75 -5.97
CA GLU A 66 -5.21 -16.66 -6.81
C GLU A 66 -4.23 -15.48 -6.82
N ARG A 67 -3.58 -15.19 -5.68
CA ARG A 67 -2.49 -14.21 -5.62
C ARG A 67 -1.29 -14.62 -6.48
N GLN A 68 -0.95 -15.91 -6.47
CA GLN A 68 0.11 -16.44 -7.31
C GLN A 68 -0.22 -16.29 -8.81
N LYS A 69 -1.46 -16.58 -9.22
CA LYS A 69 -1.91 -16.35 -10.60
C LYS A 69 -1.80 -14.89 -11.03
N ILE A 70 -2.21 -13.95 -10.17
CA ILE A 70 -2.08 -12.51 -10.42
C ILE A 70 -0.60 -12.15 -10.61
N GLN A 71 0.29 -12.68 -9.77
CA GLN A 71 1.73 -12.41 -9.86
C GLN A 71 2.32 -12.96 -11.17
N GLN A 72 1.99 -14.19 -11.54
CA GLN A 72 2.43 -14.82 -12.79
C GLN A 72 1.94 -14.07 -14.03
N ALA A 73 0.67 -13.65 -14.06
CA ALA A 73 0.12 -12.87 -15.16
C ALA A 73 0.83 -11.50 -15.29
N ARG A 74 1.17 -10.84 -14.17
CA ARG A 74 1.95 -9.60 -14.17
C ARG A 74 3.35 -9.80 -14.74
N GLU A 75 4.04 -10.85 -14.32
CA GLU A 75 5.38 -11.21 -14.84
C GLU A 75 5.32 -11.46 -16.35
N LYS A 76 4.28 -12.17 -16.81
CA LYS A 76 4.08 -12.44 -18.23
C LYS A 76 3.77 -11.18 -19.05
N ILE A 77 2.97 -10.25 -18.51
CA ILE A 77 2.75 -8.94 -19.15
C ILE A 77 4.08 -8.20 -19.33
N VAL A 78 4.93 -8.17 -18.28
CA VAL A 78 6.25 -7.53 -18.37
C VAL A 78 7.11 -8.18 -19.45
N GLU A 79 7.09 -9.50 -19.57
CA GLU A 79 7.84 -10.23 -20.60
C GLU A 79 7.32 -9.93 -22.01
N LEU A 80 5.99 -9.92 -22.21
CA LEU A 80 5.38 -9.58 -23.50
C LEU A 80 5.75 -8.16 -23.95
N LEU A 81 5.78 -7.21 -23.02
CA LEU A 81 6.13 -5.82 -23.30
C LEU A 81 7.62 -5.58 -23.61
N ARG A 82 8.50 -6.56 -23.36
CA ARG A 82 9.93 -6.49 -23.72
C ARG A 82 10.21 -6.89 -25.16
N GLN A 83 9.25 -7.47 -25.86
CA GLN A 83 9.41 -7.92 -27.24
C GLN A 83 9.43 -6.73 -28.20
N ASP A 84 10.16 -6.83 -29.31
CA ASP A 84 10.27 -5.76 -30.32
C ASP A 84 8.92 -5.37 -30.95
N ASN A 85 7.96 -6.31 -30.99
CA ASN A 85 6.58 -6.07 -31.43
C ASN A 85 5.60 -6.79 -30.49
N PRO A 86 5.19 -6.15 -29.37
CA PRO A 86 4.39 -6.81 -28.34
C PRO A 86 2.97 -7.16 -28.85
N ASP A 87 2.58 -8.41 -28.66
CA ASP A 87 1.22 -8.87 -29.01
C ASP A 87 0.18 -8.31 -28.02
N ARG A 88 -0.57 -7.32 -28.48
CA ARG A 88 -1.62 -6.64 -27.71
C ARG A 88 -2.72 -7.60 -27.24
N GLU A 89 -3.10 -8.58 -28.05
CA GLU A 89 -4.13 -9.55 -27.69
C GLU A 89 -3.66 -10.46 -26.55
N GLN A 90 -2.38 -10.84 -26.55
CA GLN A 90 -1.81 -11.61 -25.44
C GLN A 90 -1.77 -10.80 -24.15
N VAL A 91 -1.39 -9.52 -24.20
CA VAL A 91 -1.42 -8.63 -23.03
C VAL A 91 -2.84 -8.52 -22.47
N TYR A 92 -3.86 -8.37 -23.33
CA TYR A 92 -5.25 -8.31 -22.88
C TYR A 92 -5.76 -9.61 -22.25
N ARG A 93 -5.31 -10.78 -22.70
CA ARG A 93 -5.62 -12.07 -22.06
C ARG A 93 -5.02 -12.17 -20.66
N GLU A 94 -3.81 -11.67 -20.45
CA GLU A 94 -3.21 -11.67 -19.10
C GLU A 94 -3.91 -10.67 -18.17
N ILE A 95 -4.33 -9.51 -18.69
CA ILE A 95 -5.14 -8.54 -17.93
C ILE A 95 -6.49 -9.16 -17.52
N SER A 96 -7.17 -9.87 -18.42
CA SER A 96 -8.43 -10.55 -18.09
C SER A 96 -8.23 -11.68 -17.06
N THR A 97 -7.09 -12.36 -17.09
CA THR A 97 -6.69 -13.36 -16.10
C THR A 97 -6.51 -12.74 -14.70
N ILE A 98 -5.91 -11.55 -14.61
CA ILE A 98 -5.81 -10.79 -13.36
C ILE A 98 -7.22 -10.44 -12.84
N ALA A 99 -8.09 -9.91 -13.70
CA ALA A 99 -9.46 -9.53 -13.32
C ALA A 99 -10.26 -10.74 -12.82
N ALA A 100 -10.18 -11.87 -13.51
CA ALA A 100 -10.83 -13.12 -13.09
C ALA A 100 -10.35 -13.60 -11.72
N SER A 101 -9.02 -13.55 -11.48
CA SER A 101 -8.43 -13.94 -10.20
C SER A 101 -8.84 -12.99 -9.07
N GLN A 102 -8.93 -11.68 -9.34
CA GLN A 102 -9.44 -10.70 -8.37
C GLN A 102 -10.91 -10.95 -8.02
N ALA A 103 -11.76 -11.27 -9.01
CA ALA A 103 -13.15 -11.65 -8.77
C ALA A 103 -13.25 -12.95 -7.94
N ALA A 104 -12.38 -13.93 -8.20
CA ALA A 104 -12.32 -15.16 -7.41
C ALA A 104 -11.95 -14.89 -5.95
N ILE A 105 -10.95 -14.02 -5.70
CA ILE A 105 -10.61 -13.58 -4.34
C ILE A 105 -11.82 -12.93 -3.66
N GLN A 106 -12.52 -12.02 -4.34
CA GLN A 106 -13.70 -11.37 -3.77
C GLN A 106 -14.79 -12.37 -3.38
N ARG A 107 -15.06 -13.38 -4.22
CA ARG A 107 -16.01 -14.46 -3.90
C ARG A 107 -15.58 -15.25 -2.66
N ILE A 108 -14.32 -15.69 -2.60
CA ILE A 108 -13.76 -16.40 -1.43
C ILE A 108 -13.95 -15.59 -0.15
N VAL A 109 -13.71 -14.28 -0.21
CA VAL A 109 -13.88 -13.39 0.94
C VAL A 109 -15.35 -13.27 1.35
N MET A 110 -16.26 -13.10 0.40
CA MET A 110 -17.70 -12.99 0.68
C MET A 110 -18.27 -14.29 1.24
N ASP A 111 -17.88 -15.44 0.66
CA ASP A 111 -18.31 -16.76 1.14
C ASP A 111 -17.86 -17.00 2.59
N GLN A 112 -16.59 -16.68 2.90
CA GLN A 112 -16.10 -16.79 4.26
C GLN A 112 -16.83 -15.84 5.21
N LEU A 113 -17.10 -14.61 4.78
CA LEU A 113 -17.85 -13.64 5.58
C LEU A 113 -19.25 -14.13 5.90
N MET A 114 -19.96 -14.66 4.89
CA MET A 114 -21.29 -15.24 5.08
C MET A 114 -21.27 -16.44 6.03
N GLN A 115 -20.28 -17.34 5.90
CA GLN A 115 -20.11 -18.47 6.82
C GLN A 115 -19.89 -17.98 8.27
N ASN A 116 -19.07 -16.95 8.45
CA ASN A 116 -18.83 -16.38 9.79
C ASN A 116 -20.09 -15.74 10.37
N LEU A 117 -20.88 -15.04 9.55
CA LEU A 117 -22.11 -14.41 10.00
C LEU A 117 -23.17 -15.42 10.46
N GLN A 118 -23.13 -16.66 9.95
CA GLN A 118 -24.05 -17.73 10.37
C GLN A 118 -23.75 -18.25 11.78
N THR A 119 -22.51 -18.13 12.26
CA THR A 119 -22.12 -18.61 13.59
C THR A 119 -22.29 -17.56 14.70
N LEU A 120 -22.63 -16.32 14.34
CA LEU A 120 -22.80 -15.22 15.29
C LEU A 120 -24.24 -15.09 15.75
N SER A 121 -24.43 -14.74 17.03
CA SER A 121 -25.73 -14.29 17.54
C SER A 121 -26.18 -12.97 16.85
N PRO A 122 -27.48 -12.61 16.89
CA PRO A 122 -27.97 -11.37 16.28
C PRO A 122 -27.23 -10.11 16.75
N GLU A 123 -26.94 -10.00 18.05
CA GLU A 123 -26.21 -8.86 18.62
C GLU A 123 -24.77 -8.79 18.14
N GLN A 124 -24.08 -9.94 18.12
CA GLN A 124 -22.70 -10.03 17.60
C GLN A 124 -22.64 -9.73 16.11
N LYS A 125 -23.63 -10.20 15.34
CA LYS A 125 -23.76 -9.89 13.91
C LYS A 125 -23.93 -8.40 13.67
N ALA A 126 -24.80 -7.72 14.43
CA ALA A 126 -24.97 -6.27 14.33
C ALA A 126 -23.66 -5.53 14.63
N ALA A 127 -22.97 -5.89 15.71
CA ALA A 127 -21.68 -5.31 16.07
C ALA A 127 -20.59 -5.60 15.02
N TYR A 128 -20.57 -6.79 14.43
CA TYR A 128 -19.63 -7.16 13.38
C TYR A 128 -19.86 -6.35 12.10
N LEU A 129 -21.11 -6.24 11.65
CA LEU A 129 -21.48 -5.44 10.47
C LEU A 129 -21.19 -3.95 10.67
N ASP A 130 -21.37 -3.43 11.88
CA ASP A 130 -21.03 -2.04 12.17
C ASP A 130 -19.52 -1.78 12.06
N ARG A 131 -18.68 -2.70 12.54
CA ARG A 131 -17.22 -2.63 12.35
C ARG A 131 -16.80 -2.68 10.89
N MET A 132 -17.50 -3.45 10.04
CA MET A 132 -17.20 -3.52 8.61
C MET A 132 -17.36 -2.19 7.86
N LYS A 133 -18.13 -1.24 8.41
CA LYS A 133 -18.24 0.11 7.85
C LYS A 133 -16.94 0.90 7.97
N ASN A 134 -16.06 0.53 8.90
CA ASN A 134 -14.76 1.17 9.08
C ASN A 134 -13.78 0.72 7.97
N PRO A 135 -13.21 1.63 7.16
CA PRO A 135 -12.23 1.27 6.13
C PRO A 135 -10.99 0.52 6.67
N LEU A 136 -10.60 0.80 7.91
CA LEU A 136 -9.45 0.15 8.59
C LEU A 136 -9.72 -1.33 8.90
N PHE A 137 -10.98 -1.74 9.00
CA PHE A 137 -11.36 -3.14 9.16
C PHE A 137 -10.83 -3.96 7.98
N TRP A 138 -11.09 -3.51 6.76
CA TRP A 138 -10.63 -4.20 5.55
C TRP A 138 -9.11 -4.23 5.44
N HIS A 139 -8.43 -3.14 5.80
CA HIS A 139 -6.97 -3.07 5.76
C HIS A 139 -6.31 -4.02 6.77
N SER A 140 -6.91 -4.16 7.96
CA SER A 140 -6.40 -5.06 9.01
C SER A 140 -6.77 -6.52 8.77
N ALA A 141 -7.93 -6.81 8.16
CA ALA A 141 -8.42 -8.16 7.89
C ALA A 141 -7.61 -8.90 6.82
N PHE A 142 -7.21 -8.22 5.75
CA PHE A 142 -6.46 -8.83 4.63
C PHE A 142 -4.94 -8.72 4.78
N GLY A 143 -4.51 -8.15 5.90
CA GLY A 143 -3.11 -7.88 6.24
C GLY A 143 -2.52 -6.75 5.40
N LYS A 144 -1.69 -5.92 6.04
CA LYS A 144 -0.66 -5.20 5.29
C LYS A 144 0.21 -6.28 4.69
N GLY A 145 0.14 -6.48 3.37
CA GLY A 145 0.96 -7.46 2.68
C GLY A 145 2.36 -7.36 3.26
N ARG A 146 2.83 -8.43 3.90
CA ARG A 146 4.15 -8.45 4.54
C ARG A 146 5.10 -8.07 3.42
N GLY A 147 5.54 -6.81 3.43
CA GLY A 147 6.62 -6.35 2.61
C GLY A 147 7.77 -7.24 3.01
N ARG A 148 7.97 -8.32 2.26
CA ARG A 148 9.15 -9.15 2.30
C ARG A 148 10.27 -8.37 1.61
N GLY A 149 10.42 -7.10 1.97
CA GLY A 149 11.69 -6.42 1.96
C GLY A 149 12.49 -7.00 3.12
N ARG A 150 12.86 -8.28 2.99
CA ARG A 150 14.20 -8.66 3.45
C ARG A 150 15.09 -7.82 2.57
N GLY A 151 15.67 -6.78 3.14
CA GLY A 151 16.86 -6.18 2.57
C GLY A 151 17.75 -7.33 2.15
N ARG A 152 17.91 -7.49 0.85
CA ARG A 152 19.16 -8.03 0.35
C ARG A 152 20.19 -7.04 0.85
N ASP A 153 21.00 -7.49 1.79
CA ASP A 153 22.36 -7.01 1.94
C ASP A 153 23.00 -7.09 0.54
N PHE A 154 22.88 -6.00 -0.21
CA PHE A 154 23.62 -5.71 -1.44
C PHE A 154 24.77 -4.75 -1.13
N SER A 155 25.15 -4.65 0.14
CA SER A 155 26.38 -4.05 0.63
C SER A 155 27.27 -5.20 1.09
N ASP A 156 28.22 -5.57 0.24
CA ASP A 156 29.44 -6.40 0.49
C ASP A 156 29.72 -7.44 -0.62
N ALA A 157 29.55 -7.05 -1.89
CA ALA A 157 30.46 -7.53 -2.91
C ALA A 157 31.52 -6.42 -3.12
N PRO A 158 32.75 -6.56 -2.61
CA PRO A 158 33.81 -5.64 -2.97
C PRO A 158 34.02 -5.76 -4.48
N PHE A 159 33.83 -4.64 -5.17
CA PHE A 159 34.33 -4.42 -6.52
C PHE A 159 35.82 -4.73 -6.46
N SER A 160 36.21 -5.93 -6.92
CA SER A 160 37.61 -6.24 -7.15
C SER A 160 38.01 -5.48 -8.40
N PRO A 161 38.90 -4.47 -8.33
CA PRO A 161 39.43 -3.87 -9.54
C PRO A 161 40.22 -4.96 -10.28
N GLN A 162 39.87 -5.24 -11.53
CA GLN A 162 40.72 -6.06 -12.39
C GLN A 162 42.04 -5.31 -12.60
N PRO A 163 43.19 -5.87 -12.21
CA PRO A 163 44.47 -5.34 -12.62
C PRO A 163 44.75 -5.81 -14.06
N ASN A 164 45.12 -4.85 -14.91
CA ASN A 164 45.61 -5.01 -16.29
C ASN A 164 44.56 -5.09 -17.40
N MET A 165 44.14 -3.92 -17.89
CA MET A 165 44.01 -3.73 -19.34
C MET A 165 45.03 -2.67 -19.79
N PRO A 166 45.86 -2.96 -20.81
CA PRO A 166 46.77 -1.97 -21.39
C PRO A 166 46.00 -0.95 -22.24
N PRO A 167 46.46 0.31 -22.31
CA PRO A 167 45.80 1.38 -23.06
C PRO A 167 45.95 1.20 -24.60
N PRO A 168 45.07 1.86 -25.38
CA PRO A 168 45.03 1.77 -26.85
C PRO A 168 46.25 2.39 -27.54
#